data_AF-A0A3D4I171-F1
#
_entry.id   AF-A0A3D4I171-F1
#
_cell.length_a   1.000
_cell.length_b   1.000
_cell.length_c   1.000
_cell.angle_alpha   90.00
_cell.angle_beta   90.00
_cell.angle_gamma   90.00
#
_symmetry.space_group_name_H-M   'P 1'
#
loop_
_entity.id
_entity.type
_entity.pdbx_description
1 polymer ?
#
loop_
_entity_poly.entity_id
_entity_poly.type
_entity_poly.pdbx_seq_one_letter_code
_entity_poly.pdbx_strand_id
1 'polypeptide(L)' 'GGGGNIVSLNSCLSRLRVTVRDPRAVSDSMLGRSGALAVIRKGRTVEVAYGPRAAAVKESLENVLKAHKSAL' A
#
# COMPACT_ATOMS: atom_id res chain seq x y z
N GLY A 1 -7.22 2.90 -4.80
CA GLY A 1 -6.85 4.13 -5.50
C GLY A 1 -5.98 3.96 -6.73
N GLY A 2 -5.52 2.75 -7.09
CA GLY A 2 -4.71 2.54 -8.31
C GLY A 2 -3.23 2.92 -8.17
N GLY A 3 -2.40 2.47 -9.11
CA GLY A 3 -0.95 2.66 -9.10
C GLY A 3 -0.52 4.12 -9.28
N GLY A 4 -1.23 4.90 -10.10
CA GLY A 4 -0.96 6.33 -10.28
C GLY A 4 -1.17 7.18 -9.01
N ASN A 5 -1.90 6.67 -8.03
CA ASN A 5 -2.11 7.32 -6.75
C ASN A 5 -0.96 7.05 -5.75
N ILE A 6 -0.04 6.12 -6.03
CA ILE A 6 1.09 5.80 -5.15
C ILE A 6 2.25 6.76 -5.45
N VAL A 7 2.76 7.41 -4.42
CA VAL A 7 3.93 8.30 -4.47
C VAL A 7 5.18 7.57 -4.02
N SER A 8 5.09 6.82 -2.92
CA SER A 8 6.20 6.02 -2.40
C SER A 8 5.71 4.85 -1.55
N LEU A 9 6.53 3.79 -1.52
CA LEU A 9 6.33 2.60 -0.72
C LEU A 9 7.52 2.39 0.22
N ASN A 10 7.23 2.16 1.50
CA ASN A 10 8.20 1.73 2.49
C ASN A 10 7.56 0.66 3.38
N SER A 11 8.34 -0.19 4.02
CA SER A 11 7.84 -1.16 4.99
C SER A 11 8.77 -1.29 6.17
N CYS A 12 8.18 -1.56 7.34
CA CYS A 12 8.89 -2.04 8.52
C CYS A 12 8.55 -3.53 8.73
N LEU A 13 8.92 -4.10 9.88
CA LEU A 13 8.64 -5.50 10.21
C LEU A 13 7.15 -5.87 10.12
N SER A 14 6.26 -4.98 10.56
CA SER A 14 4.82 -5.27 10.70
C SER A 14 3.89 -4.41 9.87
N ARG A 15 4.39 -3.34 9.24
CA ARG A 15 3.57 -2.32 8.56
C ARG A 15 4.13 -1.96 7.21
N LEU A 16 3.24 -1.87 6.23
CA LEU A 16 3.46 -1.23 4.94
C LEU A 16 3.07 0.25 5.07
N ARG A 17 3.98 1.16 4.73
CA ARG A 17 3.74 2.60 4.67
C ARG A 17 3.66 3.02 3.21
N VAL A 18 2.53 3.61 2.84
CA VAL A 18 2.27 4.10 1.48
C VAL A 18 2.02 5.60 1.56
N THR A 19 2.79 6.39 0.83
CA THR A 19 2.45 7.79 0.59
C THR A 19 1.63 7.86 -0.68
N VAL A 20 0.47 8.52 -0.64
CA VAL A 20 -0.45 8.63 -1.78
C VAL A 20 -0.70 10.08 -2.18
N ARG A 21 -1.17 10.31 -3.42
CA ARG A 21 -1.54 11.64 -3.90
C ARG A 21 -2.87 12.09 -3.29
N ASP A 22 -3.86 11.20 -3.34
CA ASP A 22 -5.18 11.38 -2.76
C ASP A 22 -5.50 10.26 -1.75
N PRO A 23 -5.54 10.57 -0.43
CA PRO A 23 -5.91 9.60 0.59
C PRO A 23 -7.39 9.20 0.56
N ARG A 24 -8.27 10.00 -0.07
CA ARG A 24 -9.71 9.68 -0.17
C ARG A 24 -9.99 8.53 -1.13
N ALA A 25 -9.14 8.33 -2.15
CA ALA A 25 -9.20 7.20 -3.07
C ALA A 25 -8.69 5.86 -2.48
N VAL A 26 -8.30 5.82 -1.19
CA VAL A 26 -7.89 4.60 -0.49
C VAL A 26 -9.08 4.00 0.23
N SER A 27 -9.38 2.72 -0.01
CA SER A 27 -10.52 2.01 0.58
C SER A 27 -10.06 1.11 1.73
N ASP A 28 -10.55 1.39 2.94
CA ASP A 28 -10.22 0.60 4.13
C ASP A 28 -10.86 -0.78 4.08
N SER A 29 -12.05 -0.91 3.49
CA SER A 29 -12.71 -2.20 3.31
C SER A 29 -11.93 -3.13 2.37
N MET A 30 -11.37 -2.60 1.28
CA MET A 30 -10.50 -3.38 0.39
C MET A 30 -9.20 -3.80 1.07
N LEU A 31 -8.59 -2.91 1.87
CA LEU A 31 -7.39 -3.23 2.65
C LEU A 31 -7.68 -4.32 3.69
N GLY A 32 -8.82 -4.24 4.38
CA GLY A 32 -9.25 -5.29 5.32
C GLY A 32 -9.41 -6.65 4.62
N ARG A 33 -10.04 -6.67 3.43
CA ARG A 33 -10.20 -7.90 2.63
C ARG A 33 -8.88 -8.47 2.11
N SER A 34 -7.84 -7.65 1.92
CA SER A 34 -6.50 -8.12 1.57
C SER A 34 -5.70 -8.62 2.78
N GLY A 35 -6.31 -8.71 3.97
CA GLY A 35 -5.70 -9.23 5.19
C GLY A 35 -5.00 -8.17 6.06
N ALA A 36 -5.34 -6.89 5.88
CA ALA A 36 -4.87 -5.85 6.79
C ALA A 36 -5.50 -6.02 8.18
N LEU A 37 -4.66 -5.98 9.22
CA LEU A 37 -5.08 -6.04 10.61
C LEU A 37 -5.53 -4.66 11.13
N ALA A 38 -4.92 -3.60 10.60
CA ALA A 38 -5.23 -2.22 10.95
C ALA A 38 -4.80 -1.28 9.82
N VAL A 39 -5.50 -0.15 9.70
CA VAL A 39 -5.15 0.95 8.79
C VAL A 39 -5.02 2.24 9.60
N ILE A 40 -3.87 2.89 9.49
CA ILE A 40 -3.59 4.18 10.14
C ILE A 40 -3.41 5.25 9.07
N ARG A 41 -4.09 6.39 9.22
CA ARG A 41 -4.06 7.50 8.28
C ARG A 41 -3.40 8.73 8.91
N LYS A 42 -2.39 9.29 8.23
CA LYS A 42 -1.68 10.50 8.64
C LYS A 42 -1.51 11.41 7.42
N GLY A 43 -2.48 12.30 7.19
CA GLY A 43 -2.52 13.14 6.00
C GLY A 43 -2.51 12.31 4.71
N ARG A 44 -1.42 12.40 3.95
CA ARG A 44 -1.21 11.62 2.71
C ARG A 44 -0.55 10.26 2.90
N THR A 45 -0.16 9.93 4.13
CA THR A 45 0.45 8.64 4.44
C THR A 45 -0.59 7.68 4.99
N VAL A 46 -0.66 6.48 4.42
CA VAL A 46 -1.45 5.36 4.91
C VAL A 46 -0.49 4.27 5.37
N GLU A 47 -0.62 3.85 6.61
CA GLU A 47 0.11 2.71 7.15
C GLU A 47 -0.85 1.53 7.31
N VAL A 48 -0.48 0.37 6.78
CA VAL A 48 -1.30 -0.84 6.78
C VAL A 48 -0.55 -1.92 7.52
N ALA A 49 -1.12 -2.41 8.62
CA ALA A 49 -0.54 -3.48 9.41
C ALA A 49 -0.84 -4.83 8.75
N TYR A 50 0.20 -5.49 8.24
CA TYR A 50 0.14 -6.84 7.67
C TYR A 50 0.89 -7.87 8.52
N GLY A 51 1.40 -7.45 9.68
CA GLY A 51 2.28 -8.29 10.50
C GLY A 51 3.55 -8.67 9.73
N PRO A 52 4.15 -9.84 9.97
CA PRO A 52 5.44 -10.23 9.39
C PRO A 52 5.44 -10.28 7.84
N ARG A 53 4.26 -10.24 7.21
CA ARG A 53 4.10 -10.24 5.75
C ARG A 53 4.31 -8.87 5.11
N ALA A 54 4.50 -7.80 5.89
CA ALA A 54 4.58 -6.43 5.36
C ALA A 54 5.67 -6.25 4.28
N ALA A 55 6.84 -6.88 4.44
CA ALA A 55 7.91 -6.84 3.45
C ALA A 55 7.53 -7.54 2.14
N ALA A 56 6.98 -8.76 2.23
CA ALA A 56 6.53 -9.52 1.06
C ALA A 56 5.40 -8.81 0.30
N VAL A 57 4.46 -8.17 1.02
CA VAL A 57 3.39 -7.38 0.40
C VAL A 57 3.96 -6.16 -0.34
N LYS A 58 4.97 -5.48 0.23
CA LYS A 58 5.66 -4.37 -0.45
C LYS A 58 6.28 -4.83 -1.77
N GLU A 59 7.05 -5.92 -1.74
CA GLU A 59 7.74 -6.46 -2.91
C GLU A 59 6.75 -6.87 -4.01
N SER A 60 5.68 -7.58 -3.64
CA SER A 60 4.61 -7.96 -4.57
C SER A 60 3.97 -6.73 -5.22
N LEU A 61 3.67 -5.69 -4.44
CA LEU A 61 3.12 -4.45 -4.95
C LEU A 61 4.09 -3.70 -5.88
N GLU A 62 5.38 -3.64 -5.55
CA GLU A 62 6.40 -3.05 -6.41
C GLU A 62 6.52 -3.79 -7.75
N ASN A 63 6.43 -5.12 -7.74
CA ASN A 63 6.44 -5.94 -8.95
C ASN A 63 5.20 -5.66 -9.83
N VAL A 64 4.01 -5.59 -9.24
CA VAL A 64 2.77 -5.23 -9.96
C VAL A 64 2.90 -3.83 -10.57
N LEU A 65 3.41 -2.86 -9.82
CA LEU A 65 3.58 -1.49 -10.31
C LEU A 65 4.59 -1.39 -11.46
N LYS A 66 5.68 -2.16 -11.41
CA LYS A 66 6.65 -2.25 -12.51
C LYS A 66 6.01 -2.87 -13.75
N ALA A 67 5.35 -4.02 -13.61
CA ALA A 67 4.69 -4.70 -14.72
C ALA A 67 3.64 -3.81 -15.41
N HIS A 68 2.85 -3.06 -14.64
CA HIS A 68 1.88 -2.11 -15.18
C HIS A 68 2.51 -0.93 -15.92
N LYS A 69 3.76 -0.57 -15.59
CA LYS A 69 4.51 0.49 -16.24
C LYS A 69 5.16 0.04 -17.55
N SER A 70 5.46 -1.25 -17.67
CA SER A 70 6.04 -1.86 -18.88
C SER A 70 5.00 -2.25 -19.93
N ALA A 71 3.72 -2.27 -19.56
CA ALA A 71 2.60 -2.59 -20.45
C ALA A 71 1.92 -1.34 -21.06
N LEU A 72 2.46 -0.15 -20.76
CA LEU A 72 2.09 1.16 -21.31
C LEU A 72 3.23 1.70 -22.16
#